data_AF-A0A106QCN0-F1
#
_entry.id   AF-A0A106QCN0-F1
#
_cell.length_a   1.000
_cell.length_b   1.000
_cell.length_c   1.000
_cell.angle_alpha   90.00
_cell.angle_beta   90.00
_cell.angle_gamma   90.00
#
_symmetry.space_group_name_H-M   'P 1'
#
loop_
_entity.id
_entity.type
_entity.pdbx_description
1 polymer ?
#
loop_
_entity_poly.entity_id
_entity_poly.type
_entity_poly.pdbx_seq_one_letter_code
_entity_poly.pdbx_strand_id
1 'polypeptide(L)'
;MKFSLSKLTVAVLASVSLNAFAAPAETGMPPKVFNDVGVTMQSRICGELMAGLALGGVQALKMQFPTGKVPAAQRKPVYDTGAQSVVLLAMSGSLKLEERLKAGEIADAIEKMEPQAHVDTARFCQRRVEAWIRAGEVKTDLITQAYAQAQLLMDNAFATNGNGDDEQ
;
A
#
# COMPACT_ATOMS: atom_id res chain seq x y z
N MET A 1 -43.69 -20.57 -6.81
CA MET A 1 -42.80 -20.87 -5.68
C MET A 1 -41.87 -19.69 -5.48
N LYS A 2 -41.92 -19.06 -4.30
CA LYS A 2 -41.07 -17.92 -3.93
C LYS A 2 -39.81 -18.49 -3.26
N PHE A 3 -38.63 -18.15 -3.78
CA PHE A 3 -37.39 -18.23 -3.03
C PHE A 3 -36.86 -16.80 -2.82
N SER A 4 -37.03 -16.36 -1.59
CA SER A 4 -36.43 -15.18 -0.99
C SER A 4 -35.37 -15.66 0.01
N LEU A 5 -34.44 -14.78 0.37
CA LEU A 5 -33.28 -14.94 1.26
C LEU A 5 -32.04 -15.57 0.56
N SER A 6 -30.90 -14.90 0.49
CA SER A 6 -30.23 -14.32 1.65
C SER A 6 -29.42 -13.07 1.33
N LYS A 7 -29.54 -12.12 2.25
CA LYS A 7 -28.75 -10.89 2.40
C LYS A 7 -27.27 -11.24 2.57
N LEU A 8 -26.42 -10.82 1.64
CA LEU A 8 -24.97 -10.77 1.84
C LEU A 8 -24.64 -9.44 2.53
N THR A 9 -24.81 -9.41 3.85
CA THR A 9 -24.26 -8.36 4.70
C THR A 9 -22.76 -8.59 4.82
N VAL A 10 -21.96 -7.91 4.01
CA VAL A 10 -20.52 -7.73 4.26
C VAL A 10 -20.38 -6.59 5.27
N ALA A 11 -20.46 -6.94 6.54
CA ALA A 11 -20.21 -6.04 7.65
C ALA A 11 -19.16 -6.68 8.57
N VAL A 12 -17.88 -6.53 8.23
CA VAL A 12 -16.79 -6.55 9.23
C VAL A 12 -15.65 -5.63 8.74
N LEU A 13 -15.86 -4.31 8.83
CA LEU A 13 -14.76 -3.42 9.20
C LEU A 13 -14.90 -3.21 10.70
N ALA A 14 -14.47 -4.22 11.46
CA ALA A 14 -14.34 -4.07 12.90
C ALA A 14 -13.38 -2.90 13.14
N SER A 15 -13.89 -1.86 13.79
CA SER A 15 -13.14 -0.74 14.30
C SER A 15 -11.95 -1.26 15.11
N VAL A 16 -10.77 -1.21 14.51
CA VAL A 16 -9.51 -1.50 15.21
C VAL A 16 -9.30 -0.33 16.17
N SER A 17 -9.67 -0.55 17.43
CA SER A 17 -9.29 0.32 18.53
C SER A 17 -7.77 0.22 18.69
N LEU A 18 -7.05 1.07 17.95
CA LEU A 18 -5.63 1.29 18.11
C LEU A 18 -5.43 2.05 19.42
N ASN A 19 -5.19 1.32 20.52
CA ASN A 19 -4.51 1.90 21.68
C ASN A 19 -3.07 2.19 21.24
N ALA A 20 -2.88 3.35 20.62
CA ALA A 20 -1.62 3.87 20.16
C ALA A 20 -0.73 4.22 21.35
N PHE A 21 0.10 3.27 21.78
CA PHE A 21 1.43 3.61 22.29
C PHE A 21 2.37 3.43 21.12
N ALA A 22 2.52 4.49 20.32
CA ALA A 22 3.55 4.56 19.29
C ALA A 22 4.91 4.43 19.99
N ALA A 23 5.63 3.36 19.71
CA ALA A 23 7.04 3.29 20.05
C ALA A 23 7.77 4.45 19.36
N PRO A 24 8.85 4.97 19.95
CA PRO A 24 9.64 6.00 19.28
C PRO A 24 10.23 5.36 18.02
N ALA A 25 9.68 5.70 16.86
CA ALA A 25 10.29 5.37 15.58
C ALA A 25 11.68 6.00 15.57
N GLU A 26 12.73 5.19 15.63
CA GLU A 26 14.11 5.71 15.59
C GLU A 26 14.38 6.43 14.25
N THR A 27 14.49 7.75 14.38
CA THR A 27 15.55 8.65 13.90
C THR A 27 15.86 8.73 12.41
N GLY A 28 14.92 9.29 11.66
CA GLY A 28 15.22 10.24 10.59
C GLY A 28 14.20 11.36 10.65
N MET A 29 14.61 12.63 10.49
CA MET A 29 13.61 13.68 10.29
C MET A 29 12.74 13.26 9.09
N PRO A 30 11.41 13.33 9.22
CA PRO A 30 10.56 12.99 8.10
C PRO A 30 10.89 13.91 6.92
N PRO A 31 10.85 13.42 5.67
CA PRO A 31 10.98 14.25 4.49
C PRO A 31 10.08 15.48 4.57
N LYS A 32 10.53 16.62 4.03
CA LYS A 32 9.82 17.92 4.17
C LYS A 32 8.34 17.88 3.78
N VAL A 33 7.97 16.99 2.84
CA VAL A 33 6.57 16.75 2.42
C VAL A 33 5.64 16.34 3.57
N PHE A 34 6.19 15.87 4.69
CA PHE A 34 5.45 15.44 5.87
C PHE A 34 5.42 16.44 7.03
N ASN A 35 6.10 17.58 6.92
CA ASN A 35 6.27 18.52 8.03
C ASN A 35 4.93 19.03 8.59
N ASP A 36 3.92 19.17 7.73
CA ASP A 36 2.63 19.78 8.09
C ASP A 36 1.52 18.74 8.31
N VAL A 37 1.84 17.45 8.36
CA VAL A 37 0.84 16.38 8.48
C VAL A 37 1.10 15.46 9.67
N GLY A 38 0.02 15.10 10.38
CA GLY A 38 0.07 14.17 11.49
C GLY A 38 0.37 12.72 11.05
N VAL A 39 0.76 11.88 12.01
CA VAL A 39 1.19 10.49 11.79
C VAL A 39 0.19 9.67 10.95
N THR A 40 -1.11 9.79 11.20
CA THR A 40 -2.13 9.06 10.44
C THR A 40 -2.14 9.45 8.97
N MET A 41 -2.01 10.75 8.68
CA MET A 41 -1.93 11.27 7.32
C MET A 41 -0.61 10.88 6.64
N GLN A 42 0.52 10.93 7.35
CA GLN A 42 1.80 10.40 6.84
C GLN A 42 1.67 8.92 6.46
N SER A 43 0.96 8.14 7.26
CA SER A 43 0.74 6.71 7.00
C SER A 43 -0.10 6.50 5.75
N ARG A 44 -1.15 7.31 5.55
CA ARG A 44 -1.94 7.27 4.32
C ARG A 44 -1.10 7.61 3.11
N ILE A 45 -0.37 8.74 3.13
CA ILE A 45 0.49 9.17 2.02
C ILE A 45 1.52 8.08 1.68
N CYS A 46 2.19 7.52 2.69
CA CYS A 46 3.11 6.41 2.50
C CYS A 46 2.40 5.17 1.92
N GLY A 47 1.18 4.87 2.35
CA GLY A 47 0.41 3.74 1.83
C GLY A 47 0.10 3.89 0.33
N GLU A 48 -0.34 5.08 -0.08
CA GLU A 48 -0.62 5.40 -1.48
C GLU A 48 0.65 5.37 -2.33
N LEU A 49 1.74 6.01 -1.86
CA LEU A 49 3.02 6.00 -2.55
C LEU A 49 3.56 4.57 -2.77
N MET A 50 3.46 3.73 -1.74
CA MET A 50 3.91 2.34 -1.84
C MET A 50 3.00 1.51 -2.76
N ALA A 51 1.71 1.81 -2.84
CA ALA A 51 0.81 1.20 -3.83
C ALA A 51 1.24 1.56 -5.26
N GLY A 52 1.49 2.85 -5.51
CA GLY A 52 1.98 3.36 -6.80
C GLY A 52 3.29 2.69 -7.22
N LEU A 53 4.27 2.62 -6.30
CA LEU A 53 5.54 1.94 -6.53
C LEU A 53 5.38 0.45 -6.84
N ALA A 54 4.50 -0.25 -6.14
CA ALA A 54 4.24 -1.67 -6.41
C ALA A 54 3.65 -1.86 -7.83
N LEU A 55 2.66 -1.06 -8.21
CA LEU A 55 2.06 -1.10 -9.54
C LEU A 55 3.06 -0.70 -10.65
N GLY A 56 3.86 0.34 -10.42
CA GLY A 56 4.95 0.72 -11.32
C GLY A 56 5.99 -0.39 -11.48
N GLY A 57 6.29 -1.11 -10.39
CA GLY A 57 7.14 -2.29 -10.40
C GLY A 57 6.56 -3.45 -11.22
N VAL A 58 5.25 -3.72 -11.11
CA VAL A 58 4.54 -4.68 -11.99
C VAL A 58 4.73 -4.28 -13.45
N GLN A 59 4.46 -3.02 -13.78
CA GLN A 59 4.55 -2.54 -15.16
C GLN A 59 5.97 -2.63 -15.72
N ALA A 60 6.98 -2.24 -14.93
CA ALA A 60 8.38 -2.35 -15.30
C ALA A 60 8.78 -3.81 -15.56
N LEU A 61 8.36 -4.73 -14.71
CA LEU A 61 8.64 -6.16 -14.88
C LEU A 61 7.91 -6.75 -16.08
N LYS A 62 6.68 -6.33 -16.38
CA LYS A 62 5.99 -6.74 -17.61
C LYS A 62 6.71 -6.26 -18.86
N MET A 63 7.26 -5.05 -18.86
CA MET A 63 8.09 -4.56 -19.97
C MET A 63 9.40 -5.33 -20.10
N GLN A 64 10.00 -5.75 -18.99
CA GLN A 64 11.23 -6.55 -18.99
C GLN A 64 10.98 -8.02 -19.41
N PHE A 65 9.80 -8.57 -19.11
CA PHE A 65 9.40 -9.95 -19.42
C PHE A 65 8.11 -9.98 -20.25
N PRO A 66 8.10 -9.44 -21.49
CA PRO A 66 6.88 -9.22 -22.26
C PRO A 66 6.15 -10.50 -22.68
N THR A 67 6.86 -11.63 -22.77
CA THR A 67 6.33 -12.92 -23.24
C THR A 67 6.59 -14.06 -22.26
N GLY A 68 7.14 -13.74 -21.08
CA GLY A 68 7.62 -14.72 -20.11
C GLY A 68 6.95 -14.58 -18.75
N LYS A 69 6.92 -15.67 -17.99
CA LYS A 69 6.56 -15.59 -16.57
C LYS A 69 7.65 -14.81 -15.84
N VAL A 70 7.28 -13.70 -15.19
CA VAL A 70 8.19 -12.95 -14.32
C VAL A 70 8.73 -13.90 -13.23
N PRO A 71 10.05 -14.02 -13.03
CA PRO A 71 10.62 -14.85 -11.97
C PRO A 71 10.09 -14.48 -10.58
N ALA A 72 9.84 -15.48 -9.72
CA ALA A 72 9.32 -15.24 -8.36
C ALA A 72 10.22 -14.31 -7.54
N ALA A 73 11.54 -14.43 -7.69
CA ALA A 73 12.52 -13.56 -7.02
C ALA A 73 12.37 -12.08 -7.41
N GLN A 74 11.89 -11.79 -8.62
CA GLN A 74 11.68 -10.42 -9.10
C GLN A 74 10.28 -9.89 -8.79
N ARG A 75 9.28 -10.78 -8.62
CA ARG A 75 7.96 -10.39 -8.11
C ARG A 75 7.95 -10.08 -6.61
N LYS A 76 8.82 -10.75 -5.84
CA LYS A 76 8.85 -10.60 -4.37
C LYS A 76 8.96 -9.15 -3.88
N PRO A 77 9.86 -8.29 -4.41
CA PRO A 77 9.93 -6.89 -3.98
C PRO A 77 8.63 -6.11 -4.23
N VAL A 78 7.91 -6.43 -5.30
CA VAL A 78 6.61 -5.83 -5.62
C VAL A 78 5.56 -6.25 -4.61
N TYR A 79 5.52 -7.55 -4.24
CA TYR A 79 4.61 -8.04 -3.20
C TYR A 79 4.94 -7.45 -1.83
N ASP A 80 6.22 -7.38 -1.46
CA ASP A 80 6.66 -6.79 -0.19
C ASP A 80 6.22 -5.32 -0.11
N THR A 81 6.43 -4.55 -1.19
CA THR A 81 6.01 -3.14 -1.29
C THR A 81 4.48 -3.01 -1.22
N GLY A 82 3.75 -3.87 -1.93
CA GLY A 82 2.29 -3.92 -1.87
C GLY A 82 1.75 -4.28 -0.48
N ALA A 83 2.41 -5.19 0.23
CA ALA A 83 2.03 -5.58 1.59
C ALA A 83 2.27 -4.42 2.58
N GLN A 84 3.39 -3.72 2.44
CA GLN A 84 3.68 -2.51 3.22
C GLN A 84 2.62 -1.42 2.98
N SER A 85 2.18 -1.25 1.73
CA SER A 85 1.06 -0.36 1.39
C SER A 85 -0.22 -0.75 2.14
N VAL A 86 -0.63 -2.02 2.09
CA VAL A 86 -1.86 -2.47 2.78
C VAL A 86 -1.81 -2.20 4.28
N VAL A 87 -0.67 -2.47 4.93
CA VAL A 87 -0.47 -2.16 6.36
C VAL A 87 -0.63 -0.67 6.63
N LEU A 88 0.02 0.19 5.86
CA LEU A 88 -0.04 1.64 6.00
C LEU A 88 -1.45 2.20 5.79
N LEU A 89 -2.15 1.69 4.78
CA LEU A 89 -3.53 2.06 4.48
C LEU A 89 -4.47 1.62 5.61
N ALA A 90 -4.30 0.41 6.16
CA ALA A 90 -5.07 -0.07 7.29
C ALA A 90 -4.85 0.78 8.56
N MET A 91 -3.60 1.16 8.84
CA MET A 91 -3.24 2.06 9.95
C MET A 91 -3.84 3.47 9.81
N SER A 92 -4.17 3.88 8.59
CA SER A 92 -4.81 5.17 8.29
C SER A 92 -6.34 5.13 8.18
N GLY A 93 -6.97 4.02 8.58
CA GLY A 93 -8.40 3.79 8.38
C GLY A 93 -9.34 4.80 9.07
N SER A 94 -8.85 5.57 10.04
CA SER A 94 -9.63 6.60 10.75
C SER A 94 -9.81 7.90 9.96
N LEU A 95 -9.06 8.13 8.89
CA LEU A 95 -9.19 9.32 8.04
C LEU A 95 -10.53 9.35 7.31
N LYS A 96 -11.10 10.55 7.15
CA LYS A 96 -12.27 10.80 6.30
C LYS A 96 -11.92 10.71 4.82
N LEU A 97 -12.93 10.60 3.96
CA LEU A 97 -12.72 10.49 2.50
C LEU A 97 -11.88 11.65 1.94
N GLU A 98 -12.18 12.90 2.31
CA GLU A 98 -11.44 14.08 1.85
C GLU A 98 -9.95 14.03 2.23
N GLU A 99 -9.65 13.56 3.44
CA GLU A 99 -8.28 13.39 3.92
C GLU A 99 -7.55 12.29 3.15
N ARG A 100 -8.24 11.20 2.79
CA ARG A 100 -7.68 10.11 1.98
C ARG A 100 -7.38 10.58 0.56
N LEU A 101 -8.28 11.36 -0.05
CA LEU A 101 -8.07 11.93 -1.38
C LEU A 101 -6.87 12.88 -1.39
N LYS A 102 -6.79 13.78 -0.42
CA LYS A 102 -5.64 14.68 -0.25
C LYS A 102 -4.33 13.91 -0.06
N ALA A 103 -4.34 12.81 0.69
CA ALA A 103 -3.16 11.98 0.84
C ALA A 103 -2.71 11.35 -0.49
N GLY A 104 -3.66 10.91 -1.32
CA GLY A 104 -3.39 10.43 -2.68
C GLY A 104 -2.77 11.51 -3.56
N GLU A 105 -3.31 12.72 -3.55
CA GLU A 105 -2.74 13.86 -4.30
C GLU A 105 -1.29 14.17 -3.88
N ILE A 106 -0.99 14.08 -2.58
CA ILE A 106 0.37 14.27 -2.08
C ILE A 106 1.29 13.12 -2.53
N ALA A 107 0.81 11.87 -2.50
CA ALA A 107 1.58 10.73 -2.99
C ALA A 107 1.92 10.87 -4.50
N ASP A 108 0.94 11.27 -5.31
CA ASP A 108 1.13 11.54 -6.74
C ASP A 108 2.13 12.69 -6.98
N ALA A 109 2.14 13.69 -6.11
CA ALA A 109 3.12 14.78 -6.16
C ALA A 109 4.53 14.29 -5.80
N ILE A 110 4.66 13.35 -4.86
CA ILE A 110 5.94 12.72 -4.48
C ILE A 110 6.54 11.94 -5.65
N GLU A 111 5.72 11.25 -6.46
CA GLU A 111 6.18 10.55 -7.67
C GLU A 111 6.82 11.48 -8.70
N LYS A 112 6.49 12.78 -8.67
CA LYS A 112 7.00 13.80 -9.60
C LYS A 112 8.15 14.63 -9.04
N MET A 113 8.61 14.31 -7.83
CA MET A 113 9.76 14.98 -7.21
C MET A 113 11.07 14.63 -7.93
N GLU A 114 12.11 15.43 -7.66
CA GLU A 114 13.48 15.09 -8.00
C GLU A 114 13.82 13.65 -7.55
N PRO A 115 14.50 12.84 -8.40
CA PRO A 115 14.65 11.39 -8.15
C PRO A 115 15.19 11.04 -6.77
N GLN A 116 16.16 11.80 -6.27
CA GLN A 116 16.73 11.57 -4.95
C GLN A 116 15.71 11.82 -3.84
N ALA A 117 14.92 12.90 -3.93
CA ALA A 117 13.92 13.22 -2.93
C ALA A 117 12.74 12.22 -2.95
N HIS A 118 12.37 11.73 -4.13
CA HIS A 118 11.42 10.63 -4.28
C HIS A 118 11.93 9.36 -3.58
N VAL A 119 13.16 8.93 -3.89
CA VAL A 119 13.78 7.73 -3.30
C VAL A 119 13.90 7.85 -1.77
N ASP A 120 14.30 9.01 -1.26
CA ASP A 120 14.42 9.24 0.18
C ASP A 120 13.07 9.16 0.89
N THR A 121 12.01 9.65 0.23
CA THR A 121 10.64 9.59 0.73
C THR A 121 10.10 8.16 0.73
N ALA A 122 10.29 7.41 -0.36
CA ALA A 122 9.93 5.99 -0.44
C ALA A 122 10.66 5.16 0.63
N ARG A 123 11.96 5.39 0.83
CA ARG A 123 12.75 4.71 1.87
C ARG A 123 12.28 5.05 3.28
N PHE A 124 11.87 6.29 3.53
CA PHE A 124 11.26 6.67 4.80
C PHE A 124 9.99 5.86 5.07
N CYS A 125 9.11 5.74 4.08
CA CYS A 125 7.87 4.96 4.19
C CYS A 125 8.14 3.47 4.45
N GLN A 126 9.09 2.88 3.74
CA GLN A 126 9.53 1.49 3.95
C GLN A 126 10.02 1.26 5.39
N ARG A 127 10.98 2.07 5.85
CA ARG A 127 11.56 1.94 7.19
C ARG A 127 10.53 2.11 8.30
N ARG A 128 9.53 2.97 8.08
CA ARG A 128 8.44 3.19 9.04
C ARG A 128 7.65 1.91 9.28
N VAL A 129 7.24 1.22 8.21
CA VAL A 129 6.48 -0.03 8.33
C VAL A 129 7.32 -1.11 8.98
N GLU A 130 8.58 -1.24 8.57
CA GLU A 130 9.52 -2.20 9.17
C GLU A 130 9.73 -1.96 10.66
N ALA A 131 9.82 -0.70 11.09
CA ALA A 131 9.94 -0.33 12.49
C ALA A 131 8.68 -0.73 13.28
N TRP A 132 7.49 -0.46 12.76
CA TRP A 132 6.23 -0.84 13.40
C TRP A 132 6.01 -2.34 13.49
N ILE A 133 6.39 -3.08 12.44
CA ILE A 133 6.37 -4.55 12.46
C ILE A 133 7.32 -5.07 13.54
N ARG A 134 8.55 -4.54 13.60
CA ARG A 134 9.56 -4.94 14.60
C ARG A 134 9.15 -4.61 16.03
N ALA A 135 8.48 -3.47 16.21
CA ALA A 135 7.96 -3.03 17.50
C ALA A 135 6.71 -3.80 17.96
N GLY A 136 6.12 -4.65 17.10
CA GLY A 136 4.88 -5.38 17.40
C GLY A 136 3.62 -4.50 17.38
N GLU A 137 3.72 -3.28 16.83
CA GLU A 137 2.57 -2.38 16.65
C GLU A 137 1.61 -2.87 15.56
N VAL A 138 2.14 -3.61 14.59
CA VAL A 138 1.37 -4.31 13.56
C VAL A 138 1.22 -5.76 13.96
N LYS A 139 -0.03 -6.22 14.12
CA LYS A 139 -0.30 -7.62 14.46
C LYS A 139 0.13 -8.56 13.32
N THR A 140 0.66 -9.71 13.68
CA THR A 140 1.17 -10.71 12.71
C THR A 140 0.11 -11.22 11.73
N ASP A 141 -1.14 -11.32 12.17
CA ASP A 141 -2.28 -11.70 11.31
C ASP A 141 -2.54 -10.64 10.24
N LEU A 142 -2.47 -9.35 10.59
CA LEU A 142 -2.59 -8.25 9.63
C LEU A 142 -1.45 -8.28 8.60
N ILE A 143 -0.21 -8.58 9.00
CA ILE A 143 0.93 -8.71 8.07
C ILE A 143 0.71 -9.86 7.10
N THR A 144 0.22 -11.00 7.61
CA THR A 144 -0.05 -12.19 6.79
C THR A 144 -1.15 -11.91 5.77
N GLN A 145 -2.24 -11.26 6.21
CA GLN A 145 -3.34 -10.85 5.33
C GLN A 145 -2.88 -9.82 4.30
N ALA A 146 -2.09 -8.83 4.70
CA ALA A 146 -1.53 -7.82 3.82
C ALA A 146 -0.67 -8.45 2.71
N TYR A 147 0.17 -9.43 3.05
CA TYR A 147 0.98 -10.15 2.08
C TYR A 147 0.12 -10.98 1.11
N ALA A 148 -0.87 -11.72 1.62
CA ALA A 148 -1.78 -12.49 0.79
C ALA A 148 -2.58 -11.60 -0.17
N GLN A 149 -3.07 -10.45 0.31
CA GLN A 149 -3.78 -9.47 -0.51
C GLN A 149 -2.88 -8.84 -1.56
N ALA A 150 -1.67 -8.42 -1.19
CA ALA A 150 -0.69 -7.86 -2.12
C ALA A 150 -0.31 -8.87 -3.21
N GLN A 151 -0.04 -10.12 -2.83
CA GLN A 151 0.25 -11.17 -3.78
C GLN A 151 -0.90 -11.37 -4.77
N LEU A 152 -2.14 -11.48 -4.30
CA LEU A 152 -3.32 -11.64 -5.16
C LEU A 152 -3.52 -10.45 -6.11
N LEU A 153 -3.43 -9.22 -5.61
CA LEU A 153 -3.59 -8.01 -6.42
C LEU A 153 -2.51 -7.92 -7.50
N MET A 154 -1.27 -8.20 -7.14
CA MET A 154 -0.14 -8.08 -8.07
C MET A 154 -0.10 -9.24 -9.06
N ASP A 155 -0.47 -10.46 -8.65
CA ASP A 155 -0.65 -11.60 -9.57
C ASP A 155 -1.74 -11.30 -10.61
N ASN A 156 -2.85 -10.70 -10.19
CA ASN A 156 -3.88 -10.23 -11.13
C ASN A 156 -3.33 -9.16 -12.09
N ALA A 157 -2.54 -8.20 -11.59
CA ALA A 157 -1.93 -7.15 -12.42
C ALA A 157 -0.85 -7.68 -13.39
N PHE A 158 -0.16 -8.76 -13.02
CA PHE A 158 0.73 -9.50 -13.92
C PHE A 158 -0.05 -10.27 -14.98
N ALA A 159 -1.22 -10.81 -14.65
CA ALA A 159 -2.05 -11.60 -15.56
C ALA A 159 -2.82 -10.74 -16.59
N THR A 160 -3.15 -9.49 -16.26
CA THR A 160 -3.80 -8.57 -17.19
C THR A 160 -2.79 -8.05 -18.21
N ASN A 161 -2.58 -8.76 -19.32
CA ASN A 161 -1.90 -8.15 -20.47
C ASN A 161 -2.74 -6.96 -20.95
N GLY A 162 -2.11 -5.81 -21.16
CA GLY A 162 -2.79 -4.69 -21.81
C GLY A 162 -3.20 -5.11 -23.22
N ASN A 163 -4.48 -5.40 -23.37
CA ASN A 163 -5.33 -5.32 -24.56
C ASN A 163 -6.71 -5.10 -23.93
N GLY A 164 -7.27 -3.91 -24.03
CA GLY A 164 -8.00 -3.53 -25.23
C GLY A 164 -9.46 -3.82 -24.91
N ASP A 165 -10.28 -2.77 -24.96
CA ASP A 165 -11.71 -2.91 -25.09
C ASP A 165 -12.00 -3.77 -26.33
N ASP A 166 -12.03 -5.09 -26.17
CA ASP A 166 -12.76 -5.99 -27.05
C ASP A 166 -14.20 -6.08 -26.50
N GLU A 167 -14.86 -4.92 -26.43
CA GLU A 167 -16.29 -4.86 -26.68
C GLU A 167 -16.49 -4.85 -28.20
N GLN A 168 -16.67 -6.03 -28.78
CA GLN A 168 -17.42 -6.23 -30.02
C GLN A 168 -18.77 -6.86 -29.70
#